data_AF-A0A0V1DDF4-F1
#
_entry.id   AF-A0A0V1DDF4-F1
#
_cell.length_a   1.000
_cell.length_b   1.000
_cell.length_c   1.000
_cell.angle_alpha   90.00
_cell.angle_beta   90.00
_cell.angle_gamma   90.00
#
_symmetry.space_group_name_H-M   'P 1'
#
loop_
_entity.id
_entity.type
_entity.pdbx_description
1 polymer ?
#
loop_
_entity_poly.entity_id
_entity_poly.type
_entity_poly.pdbx_seq_one_letter_code
_entity_poly.pdbx_strand_id
1 'polypeptide(L)'
;MPSTRSATSERPEENRQQLEEKAGTNEKTQKLEPNIGDIVLLCEDGQTRSNWPMGRILELYPSSDGMKRSALVKTAAGTLVRSIRKMQLIEPAAV
;
A
#
# COMPACT_ATOMS: atom_id res chain seq x y z
N MET A 1 26.42 -58.70 -22.26
CA MET A 1 25.18 -58.06 -21.76
C MET A 1 25.21 -58.10 -20.24
N PRO A 2 25.29 -56.94 -19.58
CA PRO A 2 24.18 -56.34 -18.82
C PRO A 2 23.87 -54.93 -19.38
N SER A 3 22.63 -54.60 -19.72
CA SER A 3 21.55 -54.03 -18.89
C SER A 3 21.76 -52.58 -18.42
N THR A 4 20.81 -51.76 -18.89
CA THR A 4 20.29 -50.49 -18.35
C THR A 4 21.24 -49.29 -18.29
N ARG A 5 21.34 -48.54 -19.40
CA ARG A 5 21.58 -47.09 -19.34
C ARG A 5 20.24 -46.40 -19.05
N SER A 6 19.89 -46.36 -17.77
CA SER A 6 18.81 -45.49 -17.32
C SER A 6 19.30 -44.05 -17.25
N ALA A 7 18.38 -43.15 -17.56
CA ALA A 7 18.37 -41.75 -17.17
C ALA A 7 19.34 -40.81 -17.92
N THR A 8 18.76 -39.97 -18.78
CA THR A 8 18.67 -38.53 -18.48
C THR A 8 17.49 -37.99 -19.26
N SER A 9 16.36 -37.92 -18.56
CA SER A 9 15.20 -37.12 -18.92
C SER A 9 15.61 -35.68 -18.66
N GLU A 10 15.91 -34.90 -19.71
CA GLU A 10 16.00 -33.45 -19.60
C GLU A 10 14.58 -32.91 -19.40
N ARG A 11 14.13 -33.00 -18.15
CA ARG A 11 12.99 -32.26 -17.61
C ARG A 11 13.40 -30.79 -17.52
N PRO A 12 12.77 -29.86 -18.25
CA PRO A 12 12.94 -28.44 -17.99
C PRO A 12 12.09 -28.06 -16.77
N GLU A 13 12.52 -28.46 -15.57
CA GLU A 13 11.91 -28.02 -14.29
C GLU A 13 12.57 -26.78 -13.68
N GLU A 14 13.50 -26.14 -14.38
CA GLU A 14 14.17 -24.92 -13.89
C GLU A 14 13.35 -23.64 -14.01
N ASN A 15 12.14 -23.69 -14.59
CA ASN A 15 11.26 -22.51 -14.66
C ASN A 15 10.35 -22.36 -13.44
N ARG A 16 10.57 -23.13 -12.36
CA ARG A 16 9.75 -23.03 -11.14
C ARG A 16 10.13 -21.87 -10.22
N GLN A 17 11.32 -21.28 -10.39
CA GLN A 17 11.77 -20.16 -9.56
C GLN A 17 11.33 -18.79 -10.09
N GLN A 18 10.78 -18.69 -11.31
CA GLN A 18 10.40 -17.39 -11.92
C GLN A 18 8.95 -16.95 -11.62
N LEU A 19 8.22 -17.67 -10.75
CA LEU A 19 6.83 -17.30 -10.42
C LEU A 19 6.67 -16.59 -9.07
N GLU A 20 7.75 -16.39 -8.30
CA GLU A 20 7.66 -15.70 -7.00
C GLU A 20 7.97 -14.19 -7.08
N GLU A 21 8.36 -13.67 -8.24
CA GLU A 21 8.74 -12.25 -8.39
C GLU A 21 7.62 -11.31 -8.86
N LYS A 22 6.37 -11.76 -9.00
CA LYS A 22 5.26 -10.91 -9.48
C LYS A 22 4.03 -10.93 -8.58
N ALA A 23 4.15 -10.24 -7.46
CA ALA A 23 3.13 -9.34 -6.88
C ALA A 23 3.37 -9.08 -5.38
N GLY A 24 4.63 -8.83 -4.99
CA GLY A 24 4.85 -7.98 -3.82
C GLY A 24 4.43 -6.57 -4.22
N THR A 25 3.14 -6.25 -4.06
CA THR A 25 2.66 -4.88 -4.23
C THR A 25 3.50 -4.03 -3.29
N ASN A 26 4.40 -3.28 -3.88
CA ASN A 26 5.29 -2.34 -3.26
C ASN A 26 4.43 -1.19 -2.73
N GLU A 27 3.73 -1.44 -1.62
CA GLU A 27 3.23 -0.42 -0.72
C GLU A 27 4.44 0.27 -0.08
N LYS A 28 5.23 0.96 -0.91
CA LYS A 28 6.07 2.06 -0.48
C LYS A 28 5.08 3.13 -0.06
N THR A 29 4.52 2.99 1.14
CA THR A 29 4.00 4.08 1.94
C THR A 29 5.20 5.00 2.08
N GLN A 30 5.39 5.88 1.10
CA GLN A 30 6.47 6.84 1.12
C GLN A 30 6.33 7.53 2.47
N LYS A 31 7.38 7.45 3.27
CA LYS A 31 7.51 8.02 4.60
C LYS A 31 7.58 9.55 4.48
N LEU A 32 6.61 10.15 3.79
CA LEU A 32 6.35 11.58 3.87
C LEU A 32 5.46 11.79 5.09
N GLU A 33 5.88 12.72 5.93
CA GLU A 33 5.00 13.20 6.98
C GLU A 33 3.78 13.85 6.31
N PRO A 34 2.57 13.46 6.70
CA PRO A 34 1.38 14.09 6.15
C PRO A 34 1.38 15.56 6.55
N ASN A 35 0.95 16.39 5.60
CA ASN A 35 0.83 17.82 5.72
C ASN A 35 -0.63 18.24 5.54
N ILE A 36 -0.97 19.39 6.11
CA ILE A 36 -2.27 20.00 5.91
C ILE A 36 -2.39 20.38 4.44
N GLY A 37 -3.48 19.95 3.82
CA GLY A 37 -3.75 20.18 2.40
C GLY A 37 -3.43 19.00 1.50
N ASP A 38 -2.70 17.97 1.99
CA ASP A 38 -2.41 16.76 1.22
C ASP A 38 -3.70 16.03 0.83
N ILE A 39 -3.67 15.42 -0.35
CA ILE A 39 -4.74 14.61 -0.87
C ILE A 39 -4.41 13.14 -0.66
N VAL A 40 -5.27 12.47 0.08
CA VAL A 40 -5.08 11.08 0.53
C VAL A 40 -6.28 10.21 0.17
N LEU A 41 -6.03 8.94 -0.12
CA LEU A 41 -7.06 7.89 -0.10
C LEU A 41 -7.16 7.34 1.31
N LEU A 42 -8.40 7.11 1.78
CA LEU A 42 -8.64 6.52 3.08
C LEU A 42 -8.89 5.02 2.92
N CYS A 43 -7.99 4.21 3.48
CA CYS A 43 -8.11 2.76 3.45
C CYS A 43 -9.25 2.32 4.37
N GLU A 44 -10.36 1.85 3.78
CA GLU A 44 -11.50 1.30 4.50
C GLU A 44 -11.54 -0.23 4.38
N ASP A 45 -11.61 -0.89 5.53
CA ASP A 45 -11.65 -2.35 5.59
C ASP A 45 -12.95 -2.84 4.94
N GLY A 46 -12.85 -3.78 4.00
CA GLY A 46 -14.01 -4.32 3.28
C GLY A 46 -14.37 -3.60 1.96
N GLN A 47 -13.65 -2.53 1.60
CA GLN A 47 -13.75 -1.90 0.28
C GLN A 47 -12.48 -2.18 -0.54
N THR A 48 -12.66 -2.36 -1.86
CA THR A 48 -11.53 -2.43 -2.78
C THR A 48 -10.85 -1.07 -2.90
N ARG A 49 -9.58 -1.05 -3.27
CA ARG A 49 -8.78 0.18 -3.42
C ARG A 49 -9.43 1.22 -4.34
N SER A 50 -10.19 0.79 -5.35
CA SER A 50 -10.92 1.66 -6.28
C SER A 50 -12.10 2.39 -5.63
N ASN A 51 -12.63 1.86 -4.54
CA ASN A 51 -13.76 2.42 -3.80
C ASN A 51 -13.35 3.23 -2.57
N TRP A 52 -12.05 3.24 -2.23
CA TRP A 52 -11.57 4.02 -1.11
C TRP A 52 -11.89 5.49 -1.30
N PRO A 53 -12.53 6.14 -0.32
CA PRO A 53 -12.84 7.54 -0.44
C PRO A 53 -11.55 8.34 -0.51
N MET A 54 -11.55 9.33 -1.40
CA MET A 54 -10.51 10.34 -1.49
C MET A 54 -10.87 11.51 -0.59
N GLY A 55 -9.87 12.10 0.04
CA GLY A 55 -10.09 13.28 0.84
C GLY A 55 -8.84 14.12 1.05
N ARG A 56 -9.08 15.35 1.49
CA ARG A 56 -8.04 16.33 1.77
C ARG A 56 -7.81 16.46 3.27
N ILE A 57 -6.55 16.42 3.71
CA ILE A 57 -6.20 16.68 5.10
C ILE A 57 -6.50 18.13 5.44
N LEU A 58 -7.34 18.36 6.44
CA LEU A 58 -7.65 19.68 6.98
C LEU A 58 -6.85 19.99 8.25
N GLU A 59 -6.66 18.98 9.11
CA GLU A 59 -5.98 19.15 10.40
C GLU A 59 -5.22 17.86 10.74
N LEU A 60 -4.13 18.00 11.49
CA LEU A 60 -3.29 16.89 11.94
C LEU A 60 -3.30 16.86 13.47
N TYR A 61 -3.53 15.67 14.03
CA TYR A 61 -3.51 15.45 15.46
C TYR A 61 -2.22 14.73 15.86
N PRO A 62 -1.25 15.45 16.46
CA PRO A 62 -0.08 14.83 17.05
C PRO A 62 -0.47 14.06 18.31
N SER A 63 0.25 12.97 18.57
CA SER A 63 0.15 12.24 19.83
C SER A 63 1.18 12.76 20.83
N SER A 64 1.20 12.21 22.05
CA SER A 64 2.08 12.65 23.14
C SER A 64 3.58 12.50 22.82
N ASP A 65 3.93 11.69 21.82
CA ASP A 65 5.28 11.50 21.30
C ASP A 65 5.66 12.49 20.18
N GLY A 66 4.78 13.44 19.85
CA GLY A 66 4.96 14.40 18.76
C GLY A 66 4.68 13.83 17.37
N MET A 67 4.36 12.53 17.24
CA MET A 67 4.04 11.94 15.94
C MET A 67 2.60 12.21 15.54
N LYS A 68 2.40 12.67 14.30
CA LYS A 68 1.09 12.76 13.66
C LYS A 68 0.56 11.33 13.45
N ARG A 69 -0.42 10.90 14.25
CA ARG A 69 -1.02 9.56 14.12
C ARG A 69 -2.42 9.57 13.52
N SER A 70 -3.09 10.72 13.59
CA SER A 70 -4.42 10.93 13.04
C SER A 70 -4.53 12.26 12.31
N ALA A 71 -5.43 12.33 11.34
CA ALA A 71 -5.72 13.54 10.60
C ALA A 71 -7.24 13.69 10.41
N LEU A 72 -7.73 14.92 10.47
CA LEU A 72 -9.06 15.28 10.02
C LEU A 72 -9.02 15.41 8.51
N VAL A 73 -9.82 14.59 7.83
CA VAL A 73 -9.86 14.52 6.37
C VAL A 73 -11.25 14.89 5.88
N LYS A 74 -11.32 15.79 4.91
CA LYS A 74 -12.55 16.14 4.20
C LYS A 74 -12.70 15.25 2.98
N THR A 75 -13.70 14.38 3.01
CA THR A 75 -14.13 13.54 1.88
C THR A 75 -15.39 14.13 1.25
N ALA A 76 -15.86 13.54 0.14
CA ALA A 76 -17.12 13.94 -0.49
C ALA A 76 -18.35 13.76 0.42
N ALA A 77 -18.31 12.78 1.33
CA ALA A 77 -19.41 12.50 2.25
C ALA A 77 -19.44 13.42 3.48
N GLY A 78 -18.31 14.06 3.81
CA GLY A 78 -18.19 14.91 4.98
C GLY A 78 -16.77 14.96 5.51
N THR A 79 -16.62 15.31 6.78
CA THR A 79 -15.33 15.38 7.46
C THR A 79 -15.23 14.26 8.47
N LEU A 80 -14.11 13.55 8.48
CA LEU A 80 -13.91 12.44 9.39
C LEU A 80 -12.45 12.35 9.82
N VAL A 81 -12.21 11.81 11.03
CA VAL A 81 -10.86 11.60 11.54
C VAL A 81 -10.44 10.16 11.24
N ARG A 82 -9.30 9.96 10.58
CA ARG A 82 -8.68 8.63 10.47
C ARG A 82 -7.25 8.65 10.97
N SER A 83 -6.77 7.45 11.27
CA SER A 83 -5.35 7.23 11.49
C SER A 83 -4.58 7.33 10.17
N ILE A 84 -3.42 7.98 10.22
CA ILE A 84 -2.50 8.13 9.08
C ILE A 84 -2.04 6.77 8.52
N ARG A 85 -2.03 5.72 9.34
CA ARG A 85 -1.73 4.35 8.86
C ARG A 85 -2.75 3.81 7.85
N LYS A 86 -3.99 4.33 7.91
CA LYS A 86 -5.07 4.01 6.97
C LYS A 86 -5.26 5.11 5.93
N MET A 87 -4.21 5.89 5.67
CA MET A 87 -4.21 6.91 4.62
C MET A 87 -3.08 6.63 3.65
N GLN A 88 -3.36 6.74 2.36
CA GLN A 88 -2.37 6.64 1.31
C GLN A 88 -2.26 7.99 0.60
N LEU A 89 -1.07 8.60 0.63
CA LEU A 89 -0.81 9.86 -0.08
C LEU A 89 -0.96 9.65 -1.60
N ILE A 90 -1.70 10.56 -2.23
CA ILE A 90 -1.90 10.62 -3.68
C ILE A 90 -1.22 11.84 -4.25
N GLU A 91 -1.49 13.00 -3.66
CA GLU A 91 -0.94 14.27 -4.09
C GLU A 91 -0.49 15.06 -2.86
N PRO A 92 0.76 15.54 -2.83
CA PRO A 92 1.20 16.47 -1.80
C PRO A 92 0.48 17.81 -1.96
N ALA A 93 0.29 18.55 -0.87
CA ALA A 93 -0.20 19.91 -0.94
C ALA A 93 0.72 20.75 -1.86
N ALA A 94 0.14 21.34 -2.91
CA ALA A 94 0.83 22.31 -3.74
C ALA A 94 1.22 23.51 -2.86
N VAL A 95 2.52 23.75 -2.72
CA VAL A 95 3.13 24.85 -1.97
C VAL A 95 3.18 26.10 -2.82
#